data_AF-A0A2R6HJA8-F1
#
_entry.id   AF-A0A2R6HJA8-F1
#
_cell.length_a   1.000
_cell.length_b   1.000
_cell.length_c   1.000
_cell.angle_alpha   90.00
_cell.angle_beta   90.00
_cell.angle_gamma   90.00
#
_symmetry.space_group_name_H-M   'P 1'
#
loop_
_entity.id
_entity.type
_entity.pdbx_description
1 polymer ?
#
loop_
_entity_poly.entity_id
_entity_poly.type
_entity_poly.pdbx_seq_one_letter_code
_entity_poly.pdbx_strand_id
1 'polypeptide(L)' 'MVPTIPLQAGAVGLLGLVFFALFLYMVFWVYTDAQKNSEHPAFLWAVVVFLAPLLGLVLYFILGRNRRGGGGYSQGY' A
#
# COMPACT_ATOMS: atom_id res chain seq x y z
N MET A 1 -5.10 -26.21 35.58
CA MET A 1 -4.82 -24.81 35.23
C MET A 1 -4.00 -24.86 33.94
N VAL A 2 -4.56 -24.47 32.80
CA VAL A 2 -3.78 -24.49 31.54
C VAL A 2 -2.79 -23.32 31.61
N PRO A 3 -1.48 -23.54 31.40
CA PRO A 3 -0.53 -22.44 31.39
C PRO A 3 -0.88 -21.49 30.25
N THR A 4 -1.10 -20.21 30.58
CA THR A 4 -1.53 -19.18 29.62
C THR A 4 -0.38 -18.67 28.76
N ILE A 5 0.87 -18.79 29.23
CA ILE A 5 2.07 -18.26 28.57
C ILE A 5 2.27 -18.81 27.13
N PRO A 6 2.17 -20.12 26.86
CA PRO A 6 2.32 -20.64 25.49
C PRO A 6 1.17 -20.23 24.56
N LEU A 7 -0.06 -20.15 25.09
CA LEU A 7 -1.23 -19.75 24.32
C LEU A 7 -1.18 -18.25 23.96
N GLN A 8 -0.72 -17.41 24.88
CA GLN A 8 -0.49 -15.98 24.64
C GLN A 8 0.62 -15.75 23.61
N ALA A 9 1.72 -16.50 23.70
CA ALA A 9 2.81 -16.43 22.71
C ALA A 9 2.34 -16.84 21.30
N GLY A 10 1.54 -17.91 21.20
CA GLY A 10 0.93 -18.34 19.94
C GLY A 10 -0.01 -17.28 19.34
N ALA A 11 -0.86 -16.66 20.16
CA ALA A 11 -1.78 -15.62 19.73
C ALA A 11 -1.05 -14.35 19.24
N VAL A 12 -0.01 -13.90 19.95
CA VAL A 12 0.81 -12.75 19.54
C VAL A 12 1.55 -13.03 18.22
N GLY A 13 2.07 -14.24 18.05
CA GLY A 13 2.72 -14.66 16.80
C GLY A 13 1.79 -14.64 15.60
N LEU A 14 0.57 -15.18 15.76
CA LEU A 14 -0.44 -15.17 14.69
C LEU A 14 -0.87 -13.75 14.33
N LEU A 15 -1.08 -12.88 15.32
CA LEU A 15 -1.39 -11.47 15.08
C LEU A 15 -0.27 -10.78 14.30
N GLY A 16 0.99 -10.97 14.71
CA GLY A 16 2.14 -10.43 13.99
C GLY A 16 2.20 -10.89 12.53
N LEU A 17 1.89 -12.16 12.26
CA LEU A 17 1.85 -12.71 10.90
C LEU A 17 0.73 -12.09 10.06
N VAL A 18 -0.45 -11.85 10.64
CA VAL A 18 -1.56 -11.15 9.98
C VAL A 18 -1.17 -9.71 9.63
N PHE A 19 -0.56 -8.97 10.56
CA PHE A 19 -0.10 -7.60 10.30
C PHE A 19 1.00 -7.58 9.24
N PHE A 20 1.91 -8.55 9.24
CA PHE A 20 2.95 -8.67 8.23
C PHE A 20 2.36 -8.97 6.84
N ALA A 21 1.40 -9.88 6.75
CA ALA A 21 0.70 -10.18 5.50
C ALA A 21 -0.07 -8.95 4.99
N LEU A 22 -0.74 -8.21 5.87
CA LEU A 22 -1.44 -6.97 5.53
C LEU A 22 -0.46 -5.90 5.02
N PHE A 23 0.71 -5.78 5.65
CA PHE A 23 1.76 -4.86 5.21
C PHE A 23 2.25 -5.19 3.80
N LEU A 24 2.57 -6.46 3.52
CA LEU A 24 2.99 -6.89 2.17
C LEU A 24 1.88 -6.67 1.14
N TYR A 25 0.64 -7.02 1.49
CA TYR A 25 -0.52 -6.79 0.64
C TYR A 25 -0.67 -5.30 0.28
N MET A 26 -0.50 -4.42 1.26
CA MET A 26 -0.60 -2.97 1.08
C MET A 26 0.47 -2.42 0.14
N VAL A 27 1.73 -2.87 0.29
CA VAL A 27 2.83 -2.49 -0.62
C VAL A 27 2.55 -2.94 -2.05
N PHE A 28 2.13 -4.20 -2.21
CA PHE A 28 1.77 -4.76 -3.52
C PHE A 28 0.56 -4.03 -4.13
N TRP A 29 -0.44 -3.72 -3.32
CA TRP A 29 -1.60 -2.97 -3.75
C TRP A 29 -1.22 -1.57 -4.25
N VAL A 30 -0.39 -0.82 -3.52
CA VAL A 30 0.08 0.51 -3.97
C VAL A 30 0.85 0.40 -5.28
N TYR A 31 1.70 -0.62 -5.45
CA TYR A 31 2.38 -0.85 -6.72
C TYR A 31 1.39 -1.03 -7.88
N THR A 32 0.42 -1.94 -7.73
CA THR A 32 -0.56 -2.23 -8.79
C THR A 32 -1.52 -1.07 -9.06
N ASP A 33 -1.87 -0.30 -8.03
CA ASP A 33 -2.68 0.91 -8.14
C ASP A 33 -1.90 2.03 -8.85
N ALA A 34 -0.64 2.24 -8.49
CA ALA A 34 0.21 3.27 -9.07
C ALA A 34 0.49 3.03 -10.55
N GLN A 35 0.58 1.75 -10.98
CA GLN A 35 0.71 1.41 -12.40
C GLN A 35 -0.44 1.97 -13.25
N LYS A 36 -1.63 2.11 -12.67
CA LYS A 36 -2.85 2.57 -13.36
C LYS A 36 -3.15 4.04 -13.08
N ASN A 37 -2.81 4.54 -11.90
CA ASN A 37 -3.29 5.82 -11.39
C ASN A 37 -2.19 6.88 -11.18
N SER A 38 -0.92 6.56 -11.43
CA SER A 38 0.20 7.51 -11.26
C SER A 38 0.93 7.85 -12.55
N GLU A 39 1.33 9.10 -12.70
CA GLU A 39 2.31 9.53 -13.73
C GLU A 39 3.75 9.18 -13.31
N HIS A 40 3.99 8.95 -12.02
CA HIS A 40 5.28 8.56 -11.48
C HIS A 40 5.50 7.05 -11.52
N PRO A 41 6.77 6.57 -11.47
CA PRO A 41 7.07 5.14 -11.46
C PRO A 41 6.41 4.41 -10.29
N ALA A 42 5.66 3.33 -10.59
CA ALA A 42 4.99 2.52 -9.57
C ALA A 42 5.94 1.95 -8.52
N PHE A 43 7.17 1.61 -8.92
CA PHE A 43 8.20 1.12 -8.03
C PHE A 43 8.60 2.15 -6.96
N LEU A 44 8.62 3.44 -7.29
CA LEU A 44 8.93 4.51 -6.33
C LEU A 44 7.89 4.52 -5.21
N TRP A 45 6.60 4.46 -5.56
CA TRP A 45 5.53 4.44 -4.58
C TRP A 45 5.55 3.19 -3.69
N ALA A 46 5.85 2.02 -4.26
CA ALA A 46 6.03 0.80 -3.48
C ALA A 46 7.15 0.92 -2.45
N VAL A 47 8.31 1.48 -2.84
CA VAL A 47 9.45 1.70 -1.93
C VAL A 47 9.11 2.69 -0.83
N VAL A 48 8.45 3.80 -1.15
CA VAL A 48 8.05 4.81 -0.16
C VAL A 48 7.09 4.22 0.88
N VAL A 49 6.10 3.42 0.45
CA VAL A 49 5.16 2.74 1.37
C VAL A 49 5.83 1.60 2.14
N PHE A 50 6.82 0.92 1.56
CA PHE A 50 7.58 -0.09 2.26
C PHE A 50 8.42 0.51 3.41
N LEU A 51 9.11 1.63 3.16
CA LEU A 51 9.98 2.28 4.15
C LEU A 51 9.22 3.10 5.17
N ALA A 52 8.11 3.72 4.78
CA ALA A 52 7.27 4.54 5.64
C ALA A 52 5.79 4.26 5.35
N PRO A 53 5.19 3.21 5.94
CA PRO A 53 3.85 2.74 5.55
C PRO A 53 2.76 3.81 5.64
N LEU A 54 2.69 4.51 6.78
CA LEU A 54 1.66 5.54 6.99
C LEU A 54 1.93 6.78 6.13
N LEU A 55 3.15 7.32 6.19
CA LEU A 55 3.52 8.51 5.45
C LEU A 55 3.46 8.28 3.94
N GLY A 56 3.95 7.15 3.48
CA GLY A 56 3.97 6.76 2.07
C GLY A 56 2.57 6.57 1.49
N LEU A 57 1.64 6.00 2.27
CA LEU A 57 0.24 5.96 1.86
C LEU A 57 -0.33 7.37 1.70
N VAL A 58 -0.17 8.22 2.72
CA VAL A 58 -0.67 9.61 2.66
C VAL A 58 -0.12 10.35 1.44
N LEU A 59 1.19 10.24 1.20
CA LEU A 59 1.82 10.83 0.02
C LEU A 59 1.29 10.23 -1.29
N TYR A 60 1.08 8.92 -1.35
CA TYR A 60 0.53 8.25 -2.53
C TYR A 60 -0.88 8.73 -2.86
N PHE A 61 -1.74 8.91 -1.85
CA PHE A 61 -3.11 9.40 -2.07
C PHE A 61 -3.15 10.86 -2.53
N ILE A 62 -2.29 11.73 -1.98
CA ILE A 62 -2.29 13.16 -2.30
C ILE A 62 -1.58 13.44 -3.62
N LEU A 63 -0.43 12.78 -3.87
CA LEU A 63 0.47 13.12 -4.97
C LEU A 63 0.61 11.98 -6.00
N GLY A 64 0.51 10.73 -5.56
CA GLY A 64 0.69 9.57 -6.42
C GLY A 64 -0.49 9.30 -7.36
N ARG A 65 -1.71 9.65 -6.96
CA ARG A 65 -2.92 9.46 -7.79
C ARG A 65 -3.21 10.65 -8.70
N ASN A 66 -2.22 11.01 -9.53
CA ASN A 66 -2.27 12.18 -10.38
C ASN A 66 -2.47 11.90 -11.87
N ARG A 67 -2.64 10.63 -12.28
CA ARG A 67 -2.89 10.30 -13.69
C ARG A 67 -4.27 10.82 -14.11
N ARG A 68 -4.30 11.98 -14.75
CA ARG A 68 -5.51 12.53 -15.36
C ARG A 68 -5.88 11.64 -16.55
N GLY A 69 -7.03 10.97 -16.47
CA GLY A 69 -7.64 10.35 -17.64
C GLY A 69 -7.74 11.41 -18.73
N GLY A 70 -7.19 11.11 -19.91
CA GLY A 70 -7.10 12.05 -21.01
C GLY A 70 -8.45 12.68 -21.31
N GLY A 71 -8.66 13.89 -20.81
CA GLY A 71 -9.68 14.81 -21.30
C GLY A 71 -9.24 15.21 -22.70
N GLY A 72 -9.58 14.36 -23.67
CA GLY A 72 -9.42 14.62 -25.09
C GLY A 72 -10.30 15.80 -25.47
N TYR A 73 -9.79 17.01 -25.27
CA TYR A 73 -10.20 18.18 -26.02
C TYR A 73 -9.66 18.04 -27.45
N SER A 74 -10.16 17.07 -28.21
CA SER A 74 -9.97 17.00 -29.66
C SER A 74 -11.22 17.54 -30.34
N GLN A 75 -11.08 18.78 -30.80
CA GLN A 75 -11.69 19.39 -31.99
C GLN A 75 -13.22 19.40 -32.06
N GLY A 76 -13.85 20.49 -31.66
CA GLY A 76 -14.30 21.47 -32.66
C GLY A 76 -13.33 21.71 -33.82
N TYR A 77 -13.74 21.32 -35.03
CA TYR A 77 -13.93 22.11 -36.25
C TYR A 77 -14.42 21.17 -37.35
#